data_AF-A0A2V2S784-F1
#
_entry.id   AF-A0A2V2S784-F1
#
_cell.length_a   1.000
_cell.length_b   1.000
_cell.length_c   1.000
_cell.angle_alpha   90.00
_cell.angle_beta   90.00
_cell.angle_gamma   90.00
#
_symmetry.space_group_name_H-M   'P 1'
#
loop_
_entity.id
_entity.type
_entity.pdbx_description
1 polymer ?
#
loop_
_entity_poly.entity_id
_entity_poly.type
_entity_poly.pdbx_seq_one_letter_code
_entity_poly.pdbx_strand_id
1 'polypeptide(L)' 'MKRAITDDPVIQAYMRDVDRTLLRENLKLTPAQRLEKLVRFSAFASELQRAGKRARTSTLRKRSR' A
#
# COMPACT_ATOMS: atom_id res chain seq x y z
N MET A 1 33.82 -11.14 -12.82
CA MET A 1 32.65 -11.84 -12.26
C MET A 1 31.74 -10.81 -11.59
N LYS A 2 30.53 -10.55 -12.10
CA LYS A 2 29.57 -9.64 -11.44
C LYS A 2 29.01 -10.37 -10.22
N ARG A 3 29.50 -10.03 -9.03
CA ARG A 3 28.86 -10.45 -7.78
C ARG A 3 27.43 -9.93 -7.83
N ALA A 4 26.45 -10.79 -7.55
CA ALA A 4 25.07 -10.36 -7.49
C ALA A 4 25.01 -9.24 -6.44
N ILE A 5 24.45 -8.08 -6.80
CA ILE A 5 24.30 -6.92 -5.89
C ILE A 5 23.57 -7.34 -4.60
N THR A 6 22.81 -8.44 -4.65
CA THR A 6 22.15 -9.05 -3.50
C THR A 6 23.11 -9.59 -2.45
N ASP A 7 24.37 -9.91 -2.74
CA ASP A 7 25.29 -10.54 -1.77
C ASP A 7 26.17 -9.53 -1.03
N ASP A 8 25.85 -8.24 -1.16
CA ASP A 8 26.47 -7.18 -0.40
C ASP A 8 25.91 -7.18 1.04
N PRO A 9 26.76 -7.29 2.07
CA PRO A 9 26.33 -7.36 3.46
C PRO A 9 25.55 -6.12 3.90
N VAL A 10 25.85 -4.94 3.35
CA VAL A 10 25.13 -3.71 3.62
C VAL A 10 23.71 -3.80 3.08
N ILE A 11 23.55 -4.25 1.84
CA ILE A 11 22.24 -4.43 1.22
C ILE A 11 21.41 -5.46 2.00
N GLN A 12 22.00 -6.58 2.40
CA GLN A 12 21.31 -7.60 3.19
C GLN A 12 20.86 -7.08 4.56
N ALA A 13 21.68 -6.24 5.22
CA ALA A 13 21.30 -5.62 6.49
C ALA A 13 20.03 -4.76 6.34
N TYR A 14 19.94 -3.94 5.29
CA TYR A 14 18.78 -3.08 5.06
C TYR A 14 17.56 -3.82 4.49
N MET A 15 17.77 -4.89 3.71
CA MET A 15 16.68 -5.64 3.09
C MET A 15 15.98 -6.62 4.04
N ARG A 16 16.54 -6.88 5.24
CA ARG A 16 16.02 -7.85 6.20
C ARG A 16 14.53 -7.66 6.51
N ASP A 17 14.14 -6.41 6.76
CA ASP A 17 12.79 -6.08 7.23
C ASP A 17 11.88 -5.53 6.11
N VAL A 18 12.36 -5.57 4.86
CA VAL A 18 11.59 -5.12 3.70
C VAL A 18 10.73 -6.27 3.19
N ASP A 19 9.42 -6.19 3.41
CA ASP A 19 8.48 -7.09 2.76
C ASP A 19 8.38 -6.76 1.26
N ARG A 20 8.88 -7.69 0.44
CA ARG A 20 8.90 -7.58 -1.02
C ARG A 20 7.74 -8.29 -1.70
N THR A 21 6.83 -8.89 -0.94
CA THR A 21 5.71 -9.68 -1.46
C THR A 21 4.85 -8.85 -2.40
N LEU A 22 4.39 -7.68 -1.94
CA LEU A 22 3.58 -6.78 -2.77
C LEU A 22 4.33 -6.22 -3.98
N LEU A 23 5.63 -5.95 -3.85
CA LEU A 23 6.46 -5.47 -4.97
C LEU A 23 6.55 -6.55 -6.06
N ARG A 24 6.83 -7.80 -5.67
CA ARG A 24 6.90 -8.94 -6.60
C ARG A 24 5.58 -9.21 -7.28
N GLU A 25 4.47 -9.22 -6.54
CA GLU A 25 3.15 -9.42 -7.14
C GLU A 25 2.78 -8.31 -8.13
N ASN A 26 3.13 -7.05 -7.84
CA ASN A 26 2.90 -5.95 -8.77
C ASN A 26 3.78 -6.03 -10.02
N LEU A 27 5.01 -6.54 -9.92
CA LEU A 27 5.90 -6.71 -11.07
C LEU A 27 5.45 -7.82 -12.04
N LYS A 28 4.61 -8.76 -11.58
CA LYS A 28 3.97 -9.75 -12.47
C LYS A 28 2.87 -9.15 -13.35
N LEU A 29 2.37 -7.96 -13.02
CA LEU A 29 1.29 -7.31 -13.74
C LEU A 29 1.82 -6.48 -14.91
N THR A 30 1.03 -6.38 -15.98
CA THR A 30 1.31 -5.44 -17.06
C THR A 30 1.17 -3.99 -16.58
N PRO A 31 1.78 -3.00 -17.27
CA PRO A 31 1.59 -1.59 -16.93
C PRO A 31 0.11 -1.17 -16.85
N ALA A 32 -0.73 -1.63 -17.78
CA ALA A 32 -2.16 -1.35 -17.79
C ALA A 32 -2.87 -1.92 -16.54
N GLN A 33 -2.58 -3.17 -16.19
CA GLN A 33 -3.13 -3.82 -14.99
C GLN A 33 -2.69 -3.10 -13.70
N ARG A 34 -1.44 -2.62 -13.63
CA ARG A 34 -0.97 -1.82 -12.50
C ARG A 34 -1.73 -0.50 -12.37
N LEU A 35 -1.99 0.18 -13.50
CA LEU A 35 -2.76 1.42 -13.51
C LEU A 35 -4.21 1.17 -13.05
N GLU A 36 -4.84 0.12 -13.55
CA GLU A 36 -6.19 -0.26 -13.14
C GLU A 36 -6.26 -0.57 -11.64
N LYS A 37 -5.29 -1.34 -11.12
CA LYS A 37 -5.17 -1.64 -9.69
C LYS A 37 -5.02 -0.36 -8.86
N LEU A 38 -4.24 0.61 -9.32
CA LEU A 38 -4.06 1.90 -8.66
C LEU A 38 -5.36 2.71 -8.60
N VAL A 39 -6.11 2.80 -9.72
CA VAL A 39 -7.40 3.51 -9.76
C VAL A 39 -8.38 2.90 -8.78
N ARG A 40 -8.51 1.57 -8.77
CA ARG A 40 -9.40 0.85 -7.82
C ARG A 40 -9.00 1.11 -6.37
N PHE A 41 -7.70 1.08 -6.06
CA PHE A 41 -7.20 1.36 -4.72
C PHE A 41 -7.50 2.79 -4.28
N SER A 42 -7.31 3.78 -5.16
CA SER A 42 -7.62 5.19 -4.89
C SER A 42 -9.10 5.41 -4.57
N ALA A 43 -10.00 4.79 -5.35
CA ALA A 43 -11.44 4.84 -5.09
C ALA A 43 -11.80 4.22 -3.72
N PHE A 44 -11.23 3.05 -3.41
CA PHE A 44 -11.41 2.38 -2.12
C PHE A 44 -10.95 3.25 -0.95
N ALA A 45 -9.73 3.79 -1.03
CA ALA A 45 -9.17 4.66 0.01
C ALA A 45 -10.02 5.91 0.23
N SER A 46 -10.50 6.52 -0.86
CA SER A 46 -11.39 7.69 -0.81
C SER A 46 -12.70 7.37 -0.07
N GLU A 47 -13.32 6.23 -0.38
CA GLU A 47 -14.57 5.85 0.31
C GLU A 47 -14.34 5.51 1.78
N LEU A 48 -13.24 4.82 2.11
CA LEU A 48 -12.89 4.51 3.49
C LEU A 48 -12.72 5.79 4.33
N GLN A 49 -12.07 6.81 3.76
CA GLN A 49 -11.93 8.12 4.41
C GLN A 49 -13.30 8.80 4.61
N ARG A 50 -14.18 8.77 3.60
CA ARG A 50 -15.54 9.34 3.72
C ARG A 50 -16.34 8.62 4.80
N ALA A 51 -16.29 7.29 4.84
CA ALA A 51 -16.93 6.49 5.87
C ALA A 51 -16.43 6.85 7.27
N GLY A 52 -15.11 6.98 7.45
CA GLY A 52 -14.51 7.40 8.72
C GLY A 52 -14.92 8.81 9.15
N LYS A 53 -15.12 9.74 8.21
CA LYS A 53 -15.68 11.07 8.52
C LYS A 53 -17.13 10.97 9.00
N ARG A 54 -17.99 10.23 8.27
CA ARG A 54 -19.41 10.04 8.64
C ARG A 54 -19.56 9.40 10.03
N ALA A 55 -18.73 8.41 10.35
CA ALA A 55 -18.73 7.74 11.66
C ALA A 55 -18.36 8.70 12.82
N ARG A 56 -17.38 9.59 12.61
CA ARG A 56 -17.02 10.61 13.61
C ARG A 56 -18.13 11.63 13.81
N THR A 57 -18.71 12.15 12.73
CA THR A 57 -19.81 13.12 12.80
C THR A 57 -21.06 12.54 13.47
N SER A 58 -21.41 11.28 13.19
CA SER A 58 -22.56 10.64 13.83
C SER A 58 -22.34 10.44 15.33
N THR A 59 -21.10 10.15 15.75
CA THR A 59 -20.73 10.02 17.16
C THR A 59 -20.83 11.36 17.89
N LEU A 60 -20.37 12.46 17.27
CA LEU A 60 -20.51 13.81 17.82
C LEU A 60 -21.98 14.22 17.97
N ARG A 61 -22.82 13.92 16.97
CA ARG A 61 -24.26 14.24 17.02
C ARG A 61 -25.01 13.49 18.12
N LYS A 62 -24.59 12.26 18.45
CA LYS A 62 -25.18 11.46 19.54
C LYS A 62 -24.81 11.99 20.94
N ARG A 63 -23.67 12.67 21.11
CA ARG A 63 -23.23 13.25 22.40
C ARG A 63 -23.89 14.59 22.75
N SER A 64 -24.47 15.28 21.77
CA SER A 64 -25.13 16.59 21.93
C SER A 64 -26.64 16.49 22.15
N ARG A 65 -27.19 15.27 22.18
CA ARG A 65 -28.58 14.96 22.55
C ARG A 65 -28.56 14.23 23.87
#